data_AF-A0A7C2IIU2-F1
#
_entry.id   AF-A0A7C2IIU2-F1
#
_cell.length_a   1.000
_cell.length_b   1.000
_cell.length_c   1.000
_cell.angle_alpha   90.00
_cell.angle_beta   90.00
_cell.angle_gamma   90.00
#
_symmetry.space_group_name_H-M   'P 1'
#
loop_
_entity.id
_entity.type
_entity.pdbx_description
1 polymer ?
#
loop_
_entity_poly.entity_id
_entity_poly.type
_entity_poly.pdbx_seq_one_letter_code
_entity_poly.pdbx_strand_id
1 'polypeptide(L)'
;MHLSAPGARRGFWAVFTITVGLTSCGGGDSASGETDAPVKTHRPAAADEARPSAAPAPAPPRPVEAVKTAAAAPGGCGDCRDELISAYQASGRTFHCEDFTRSRGNEFFAYEQLKGQGSCEWSLIRDPLIVGSERGYGLGALRRAYGAERRVNSAYRDPARNRDAGGAPRSRHLFGDAADLRNEAAFAAKTAAPEAWAREWALFLSSGDLEDRCLELAEKGDHVLSKACAEWLRMKEAAEKAGADYIEPLNLPCKLDCLHADWRARPGGYR
;
A
#
# COMPACT_ATOMS: atom_id res chain seq x y z
N MET A 1 62.76 6.86 9.35
CA MET A 1 61.35 6.45 9.18
C MET A 1 60.78 7.27 8.03
N HIS A 2 60.69 6.69 6.84
CA HIS A 2 60.18 7.35 5.63
C HIS A 2 58.66 7.14 5.53
N LEU A 3 57.94 8.25 5.34
CA LEU A 3 56.52 8.30 5.03
C LEU A 3 56.33 8.08 3.52
N SER A 4 55.45 7.15 3.15
CA SER A 4 54.87 7.07 1.80
C SER A 4 53.37 6.86 1.92
N ALA A 5 52.61 7.81 1.35
CA ALA A 5 51.16 7.72 1.15
C ALA A 5 50.87 7.25 -0.30
N PRO A 6 49.82 6.44 -0.54
CA PRO A 6 49.42 6.11 -1.90
C PRO A 6 48.23 6.97 -2.39
N GLY A 7 48.51 7.76 -3.44
CA GLY A 7 47.83 7.73 -4.74
C GLY A 7 46.32 7.95 -4.83
N ALA A 8 45.90 9.19 -5.10
CA ALA A 8 44.58 9.52 -5.64
C ALA A 8 44.47 9.13 -7.13
N ARG A 9 43.45 8.34 -7.49
CA ARG A 9 43.10 8.04 -8.88
C ARG A 9 42.12 9.11 -9.41
N ARG A 10 42.52 9.81 -10.48
CA ARG A 10 41.66 10.74 -11.22
C ARG A 10 40.85 9.94 -12.24
N GLY A 11 39.53 9.92 -12.08
CA GLY A 11 38.59 9.43 -13.10
C GLY A 11 38.31 10.54 -14.11
N PHE A 12 38.63 10.30 -15.38
CA PHE A 12 38.22 11.11 -16.52
C PHE A 12 36.72 10.94 -16.74
N TRP A 13 35.97 12.04 -16.74
CA TRP A 13 34.60 12.08 -17.26
C TRP A 13 34.64 12.69 -18.67
N ALA A 14 34.29 11.89 -19.67
CA ALA A 14 34.06 12.37 -21.02
C ALA A 14 32.67 13.03 -21.08
N VAL A 15 32.64 14.32 -21.42
CA VAL A 15 31.42 15.07 -21.72
C VAL A 15 31.01 14.72 -23.14
N PHE A 16 29.88 14.03 -23.31
CA PHE A 16 29.21 13.91 -24.61
C PHE A 16 28.21 15.05 -24.75
N THR A 17 28.49 15.99 -25.65
CA THR A 17 27.54 17.00 -26.10
C THR A 17 26.73 16.40 -27.25
N ILE A 18 25.44 16.13 -27.03
CA ILE A 18 24.51 15.75 -28.09
C ILE A 18 23.89 17.02 -28.65
N THR A 19 24.30 17.42 -29.86
CA THR A 19 23.66 18.48 -30.62
C THR A 19 22.45 17.89 -31.35
N VAL A 20 21.24 18.17 -30.86
CA VAL A 20 20.00 17.83 -31.56
C VAL A 20 19.69 18.95 -32.56
N GLY A 21 19.82 18.65 -33.85
CA GLY A 21 19.35 19.53 -34.92
C GLY A 21 17.82 19.47 -35.02
N LEU A 22 17.15 20.59 -34.74
CA LEU A 22 15.75 20.78 -35.09
C LEU A 22 15.66 21.15 -36.58
N THR A 23 15.17 20.21 -37.39
CA THR A 23 14.71 20.50 -38.75
C THR A 23 13.27 20.98 -38.68
N SER A 24 13.10 22.28 -38.92
CA SER A 24 11.82 22.95 -39.13
C SER A 24 11.31 22.63 -40.55
N CYS A 25 10.13 22.02 -40.65
CA CYS A 25 9.31 22.07 -41.86
C CYS A 25 8.05 22.86 -41.54
N GLY A 26 7.99 24.08 -42.07
CA GLY A 26 6.76 24.87 -42.12
C GLY A 26 5.96 24.58 -43.39
N GLY A 27 4.73 25.08 -43.39
CA GLY A 27 3.97 25.39 -44.60
C GLY A 27 2.62 24.69 -44.70
N GLY A 28 1.54 25.47 -44.69
CA GLY A 28 0.28 25.07 -45.28
C GLY A 28 -0.98 25.64 -44.63
N ASP A 29 -1.22 26.94 -44.78
CA ASP A 29 -2.57 27.52 -44.74
C ASP A 29 -3.43 26.94 -45.88
N SER A 30 -4.71 26.65 -45.62
CA SER A 30 -5.85 27.09 -46.46
C SER A 30 -7.21 26.52 -46.01
N ALA A 31 -8.06 27.46 -45.62
CA ALA A 31 -9.41 27.72 -46.16
C ALA A 31 -10.56 26.69 -45.98
N SER A 32 -11.55 27.17 -45.21
CA SER A 32 -13.00 27.25 -45.52
C SER A 32 -13.77 26.00 -45.96
N GLY A 33 -14.82 25.69 -45.20
CA GLY A 33 -15.85 24.72 -45.58
C GLY A 33 -17.03 24.73 -44.62
N GLU A 34 -17.83 25.79 -44.70
CA GLU A 34 -19.17 25.96 -44.14
C GLU A 34 -20.12 24.83 -44.58
N THR A 35 -20.86 24.21 -43.65
CA THR A 35 -22.26 23.79 -43.85
C THR A 35 -22.95 23.61 -42.49
N ASP A 36 -23.80 24.58 -42.17
CA ASP A 36 -24.82 24.47 -41.13
C ASP A 36 -25.88 23.45 -41.56
N ALA A 37 -26.09 22.43 -40.72
CA ALA A 37 -27.24 21.53 -40.81
C ALA A 37 -28.13 21.72 -39.57
N PRO A 38 -29.46 21.91 -39.73
CA PRO A 38 -30.35 22.11 -38.60
C PRO A 38 -30.53 20.81 -37.81
N VAL A 39 -30.08 20.82 -36.56
CA VAL A 39 -30.36 19.77 -35.57
C VAL A 39 -31.86 19.74 -35.29
N LYS A 40 -32.55 18.71 -35.80
CA LYS A 40 -33.90 18.35 -35.38
C LYS A 40 -33.85 17.87 -33.93
N THR A 41 -34.31 18.68 -33.00
CA THR A 41 -34.56 18.29 -31.61
C THR A 41 -35.75 17.33 -31.57
N HIS A 42 -35.48 16.03 -31.50
CA HIS A 42 -36.48 15.05 -31.10
C HIS A 42 -36.72 15.17 -29.60
N ARG A 43 -37.90 15.68 -29.25
CA ARG A 43 -38.44 15.69 -27.88
C ARG A 43 -38.75 14.24 -27.49
N PRO A 44 -38.09 13.64 -26.49
CA PRO A 44 -38.45 12.31 -26.03
C PRO A 44 -39.82 12.38 -25.36
N ALA A 45 -40.65 11.38 -25.67
CA ALA A 45 -41.93 11.16 -25.02
C ALA A 45 -41.71 10.92 -23.51
N ALA A 46 -42.57 11.53 -22.70
CA ALA A 46 -42.60 11.31 -21.26
C ALA A 46 -42.80 9.81 -20.97
N ALA A 47 -41.79 9.18 -20.41
CA ALA A 47 -41.92 7.86 -19.81
C ALA A 47 -42.65 8.03 -18.48
N ASP A 48 -43.75 7.29 -18.33
CA ASP A 48 -44.50 7.14 -17.09
C ASP A 48 -43.54 6.71 -15.96
N GLU A 49 -43.36 7.58 -14.97
CA GLU A 49 -42.65 7.27 -13.74
C GLU A 49 -43.48 6.28 -12.92
N ALA A 50 -43.20 4.99 -13.10
CA ALA A 50 -43.68 3.96 -12.20
C ALA A 50 -43.14 4.21 -10.79
N ARG A 51 -44.03 4.60 -9.88
CA ARG A 51 -43.77 4.74 -8.44
C ARG A 51 -43.08 3.48 -7.90
N PRO A 52 -41.88 3.56 -7.31
CA PRO A 52 -41.26 2.42 -6.68
C PRO A 52 -42.09 1.98 -5.47
N SER A 53 -42.50 0.71 -5.47
CA SER A 53 -43.14 0.05 -4.34
C SER A 53 -42.21 0.13 -3.13
N ALA A 54 -42.72 0.65 -2.01
CA ALA A 54 -41.97 0.80 -0.78
C ALA A 54 -41.43 -0.57 -0.31
N ALA A 55 -40.12 -0.67 -0.16
CA ALA A 55 -39.48 -1.85 0.40
C ALA A 55 -39.98 -2.09 1.84
N PRO A 56 -40.23 -3.35 2.24
CA PRO A 56 -40.65 -3.67 3.59
C PRO A 56 -39.57 -3.24 4.60
N ALA A 57 -40.01 -2.67 5.72
CA ALA A 57 -39.12 -2.25 6.80
C ALA A 57 -38.26 -3.43 7.28
N PRO A 58 -36.96 -3.21 7.56
CA PRO A 58 -36.08 -4.26 8.06
C PRO A 58 -36.60 -4.81 9.38
N ALA A 59 -36.60 -6.14 9.52
CA ALA A 59 -36.98 -6.80 10.76
C ALA A 59 -36.08 -6.34 11.92
N PRO A 60 -36.62 -6.23 13.14
CA PRO A 60 -35.83 -5.85 14.31
C PRO A 60 -34.67 -6.84 14.52
N PRO A 61 -33.48 -6.36 14.93
CA PRO A 61 -32.34 -7.24 15.18
C PRO A 61 -32.71 -8.26 16.25
N ARG A 62 -32.40 -9.53 15.98
CA ARG A 62 -32.56 -10.61 16.96
C ARG A 62 -31.70 -10.30 18.19
N PRO A 63 -32.20 -10.53 19.41
CA PRO A 63 -31.38 -10.41 20.61
C PRO A 63 -30.19 -11.37 20.48
N VAL A 64 -28.98 -10.81 20.50
CA VAL A 64 -27.73 -11.57 20.57
C VAL A 64 -27.73 -12.35 21.87
N GLU A 65 -27.84 -13.67 21.78
CA GLU A 65 -27.63 -14.56 22.92
C GLU A 65 -26.23 -14.30 23.47
N ALA A 66 -26.15 -13.98 24.76
CA ALA A 66 -24.89 -13.76 25.45
C ALA A 66 -24.03 -15.04 25.33
N VAL A 67 -22.94 -14.94 24.58
CA VAL A 67 -21.94 -16.00 24.48
C VAL A 67 -21.41 -16.22 25.90
N LYS A 68 -21.74 -17.39 26.47
CA LYS A 68 -21.23 -17.84 27.77
C LYS A 68 -19.71 -17.99 27.63
N THR A 69 -18.96 -17.04 28.17
CA THR A 69 -17.51 -17.12 28.28
C THR A 69 -17.17 -18.34 29.14
N ALA A 70 -16.54 -19.34 28.53
CA ALA A 70 -15.93 -20.43 29.27
C ALA A 70 -14.90 -19.84 30.25
N ALA A 71 -14.88 -20.33 31.49
CA ALA A 71 -13.88 -19.90 32.46
C ALA A 71 -12.48 -20.13 31.89
N ALA A 72 -11.65 -19.09 31.91
CA ALA A 72 -10.30 -19.12 31.38
C ALA A 72 -9.52 -20.30 31.98
N ALA A 73 -8.77 -21.02 31.15
CA ALA A 73 -7.81 -21.99 31.66
C ALA A 73 -6.80 -21.26 32.58
N PRO A 74 -6.30 -21.89 33.66
CA PRO A 74 -5.29 -21.28 34.51
C PRO A 74 -4.08 -20.84 33.67
N GLY A 75 -3.80 -19.53 33.61
CA GLY A 75 -2.71 -18.96 32.81
C GLY A 75 -3.11 -18.41 31.43
N GLY A 76 -4.40 -18.48 31.05
CA GLY A 76 -4.91 -17.78 29.87
C GLY A 76 -5.20 -16.29 30.11
N CYS A 77 -5.40 -15.54 29.02
CA CYS A 77 -5.77 -14.13 29.04
C CYS A 77 -7.24 -13.90 29.44
N GLY A 78 -8.09 -14.93 29.29
CA GLY A 78 -9.52 -14.86 29.58
C GLY A 78 -10.32 -14.08 28.53
N ASP A 79 -9.77 -13.94 27.33
CA ASP A 79 -10.40 -13.29 26.18
C ASP A 79 -9.89 -13.89 24.86
N CYS A 80 -10.23 -13.28 23.72
CA CYS A 80 -9.87 -13.80 22.40
C CYS A 80 -8.36 -13.91 22.13
N ARG A 81 -7.48 -13.34 22.99
CA ARG A 81 -6.03 -13.58 22.89
C ARG A 81 -5.66 -15.03 23.13
N ASP A 82 -6.46 -15.79 23.88
CA ASP A 82 -6.21 -17.22 24.11
C ASP A 82 -6.22 -18.00 22.79
N GLU A 83 -7.14 -17.66 21.88
CA GLU A 83 -7.23 -18.24 20.54
C GLU A 83 -6.05 -17.81 19.66
N LEU A 84 -5.67 -16.52 19.72
CA LEU A 84 -4.51 -16.00 18.99
C LEU A 84 -3.22 -16.69 19.43
N ILE A 85 -2.95 -16.75 20.74
CA ILE A 85 -1.77 -17.39 21.33
C ILE A 85 -1.72 -18.86 20.92
N SER A 86 -2.84 -19.58 21.02
CA SER A 86 -2.92 -20.99 20.60
C SER A 86 -2.58 -21.16 19.12
N ALA A 87 -3.07 -20.26 18.26
CA ALA A 87 -2.77 -20.29 16.82
C ALA A 87 -1.29 -20.04 16.53
N TYR A 88 -0.62 -19.15 17.28
CA TYR A 88 0.82 -18.95 17.18
C TYR A 88 1.63 -20.15 17.69
N GLN A 89 1.20 -20.78 18.79
CA GLN A 89 1.86 -21.96 19.35
C GLN A 89 1.87 -23.13 18.35
N ALA A 90 0.78 -23.31 17.60
CA ALA A 90 0.71 -24.30 16.51
C ALA A 90 1.77 -24.06 15.41
N SER A 91 2.28 -22.83 15.29
CA SER A 91 3.38 -22.46 14.37
C SER A 91 4.77 -22.48 15.02
N GLY A 92 4.88 -22.97 16.26
CA GLY A 92 6.13 -23.01 17.02
C GLY A 92 6.55 -21.65 17.59
N ARG A 93 5.59 -20.76 17.87
CA ARG A 93 5.84 -19.41 18.40
C ARG A 93 5.02 -19.18 19.66
N THR A 94 5.62 -18.53 20.64
CA THR A 94 4.97 -18.23 21.92
C THR A 94 4.86 -16.73 22.09
N PHE A 95 3.65 -16.28 22.42
CA PHE A 95 3.34 -14.92 22.85
C PHE A 95 2.57 -14.99 24.16
N HIS A 96 2.64 -13.91 24.91
CA HIS A 96 1.98 -13.73 26.20
C HIS A 96 0.86 -12.69 26.06
N CYS A 97 -0.04 -12.63 27.05
CA CYS A 97 -1.18 -11.72 27.00
C CYS A 97 -0.76 -10.26 26.86
N GLU A 98 0.33 -9.87 27.51
CA GLU A 98 0.96 -8.56 27.44
C GLU A 98 1.51 -8.23 26.06
N ASP A 99 1.85 -9.19 25.20
CA ASP A 99 2.40 -8.87 23.88
C ASP A 99 1.37 -8.20 22.94
N PHE A 100 0.08 -8.33 23.26
CA PHE A 100 -1.02 -7.83 22.47
C PHE A 100 -1.54 -6.49 23.01
N THR A 101 -2.02 -5.65 22.09
CA THR A 101 -2.56 -4.32 22.42
C THR A 101 -3.91 -4.06 21.76
N ARG A 102 -4.63 -3.04 22.27
CA ARG A 102 -5.89 -2.51 21.75
C ARG A 102 -5.86 -1.02 21.43
N SER A 103 -4.70 -0.37 21.54
CA SER A 103 -4.66 1.10 21.54
C SER A 103 -3.38 1.71 21.02
N ARG A 104 -2.32 0.93 20.77
CA ARG A 104 -1.03 1.50 20.35
C ARG A 104 -1.10 2.01 18.92
N GLY A 105 -0.58 3.22 18.73
CA GLY A 105 -0.42 3.94 17.48
C GLY A 105 0.74 4.93 17.61
N ASN A 106 0.95 5.77 16.60
CA ASN A 106 1.88 6.90 16.64
C ASN A 106 1.18 8.20 16.22
N GLU A 107 1.93 9.30 16.07
CA GLU A 107 1.35 10.61 15.71
C GLU A 107 0.64 10.64 14.34
N PHE A 108 0.86 9.64 13.48
CA PHE A 108 0.27 9.57 12.13
C PHE A 108 -0.72 8.43 11.93
N PHE A 109 -0.58 7.35 12.69
CA PHE A 109 -1.37 6.13 12.50
C PHE A 109 -2.01 5.70 13.83
N ALA A 110 -3.33 5.76 13.85
CA ALA A 110 -4.11 5.27 14.98
C ALA A 110 -4.13 3.74 15.01
N TYR A 111 -4.44 3.16 16.18
CA TYR A 111 -4.59 1.71 16.36
C TYR A 111 -5.52 1.08 15.31
N GLU A 112 -6.64 1.74 15.00
CA GLU A 112 -7.63 1.26 14.02
C GLU A 112 -7.06 1.07 12.61
N GLN A 113 -6.00 1.79 12.24
CA GLN A 113 -5.32 1.63 10.95
C GLN A 113 -4.27 0.50 10.99
N LEU A 114 -3.78 0.16 12.19
CA LEU A 114 -2.72 -0.82 12.39
C LEU A 114 -3.25 -2.20 12.78
N LYS A 115 -4.44 -2.26 13.37
CA LYS A 115 -5.06 -3.49 13.81
C LYS A 115 -5.44 -4.38 12.62
N GLY A 116 -5.39 -5.68 12.84
CA GLY A 116 -5.84 -6.64 11.84
C GLY A 116 -7.34 -6.60 11.64
N GLN A 117 -7.78 -6.98 10.44
CA GLN A 117 -9.19 -7.27 10.17
C GLN A 117 -9.49 -8.69 10.67
N GLY A 118 -9.79 -8.80 11.96
CA GLY A 118 -10.15 -10.05 12.64
C GLY A 118 -11.28 -9.82 13.65
N SER A 119 -11.85 -10.91 14.16
CA SER A 119 -12.87 -10.85 15.21
C SER A 119 -12.29 -10.51 16.58
N CYS A 120 -10.97 -10.64 16.76
CA CYS A 120 -10.30 -10.30 18.01
C CYS A 120 -9.83 -8.84 17.98
N GLU A 121 -10.27 -8.06 18.97
CA GLU A 121 -9.88 -6.64 19.11
C GLU A 121 -8.42 -6.46 19.52
N TRP A 122 -7.69 -7.54 19.83
CA TRP A 122 -6.29 -7.52 20.24
C TRP A 122 -5.36 -7.79 19.06
N SER A 123 -4.27 -7.03 18.96
CA SER A 123 -3.28 -7.16 17.88
C SER A 123 -1.85 -7.23 18.42
N LEU A 124 -0.99 -7.99 17.73
CA LEU A 124 0.46 -7.85 17.91
C LEU A 124 0.94 -6.66 17.08
N ILE A 125 1.44 -5.62 17.73
CA ILE A 125 2.01 -4.45 17.07
C ILE A 125 3.37 -4.17 17.71
N ARG A 126 4.44 -4.33 16.94
CA ARG A 126 5.80 -4.03 17.40
C ARG A 126 6.09 -2.55 17.29
N ASP A 127 7.04 -2.11 18.12
CA ASP A 127 7.54 -0.74 18.18
C ASP A 127 7.77 -0.08 16.80
N PRO A 128 8.37 -0.70 15.77
CA PRO A 128 8.58 -0.04 14.48
C PRO A 128 7.33 0.51 13.79
N LEU A 129 6.12 0.02 14.12
CA LEU A 129 4.88 0.58 13.57
C LEU A 129 4.30 1.74 14.39
N ILE A 130 4.79 1.98 15.61
CA ILE A 130 4.17 2.85 16.62
C ILE A 130 5.15 3.79 17.32
N VAL A 131 6.45 3.64 17.08
CA VAL A 131 7.42 4.63 17.50
C VAL A 131 7.21 5.94 16.74
N GLY A 132 7.49 7.05 17.41
CA GLY A 132 7.40 8.37 16.80
C GLY A 132 8.42 8.55 15.68
N SER A 133 8.08 9.42 14.73
CA SER A 133 8.91 9.63 13.54
C SER A 133 10.29 10.23 13.83
N GLU A 134 10.48 10.86 14.98
CA GLU A 134 11.77 11.36 15.48
C GLU A 134 12.79 10.26 15.74
N ARG A 135 12.35 9.00 15.85
CA ARG A 135 13.25 7.84 16.02
C ARG A 135 14.06 7.53 14.76
N GLY A 136 13.70 8.12 13.62
CA GLY A 136 14.44 7.96 12.36
C GLY A 136 14.27 6.60 11.68
N TYR A 137 13.37 5.74 12.20
CA TYR A 137 12.99 4.50 11.55
C TYR A 137 11.51 4.19 11.74
N GLY A 138 11.01 3.20 11.02
CA GLY A 138 9.65 2.68 11.20
C GLY A 138 8.61 3.45 10.41
N LEU A 139 7.35 3.07 10.62
CA LEU A 139 6.23 3.57 9.84
C LEU A 139 6.02 5.08 10.00
N GLY A 140 6.25 5.62 11.21
CA GLY A 140 6.19 7.06 11.46
C GLY A 140 7.26 7.82 10.66
N ALA A 141 8.50 7.32 10.63
CA ALA A 141 9.58 7.93 9.85
C ALA A 141 9.30 7.87 8.34
N LEU A 142 8.71 6.78 7.84
CA LEU A 142 8.30 6.66 6.43
C LEU A 142 7.30 7.75 6.08
N ARG A 143 6.25 7.91 6.90
CA ARG A 143 5.21 8.92 6.69
C ARG A 143 5.77 10.35 6.71
N ARG A 144 6.76 10.63 7.57
CA ARG A 144 7.47 11.91 7.58
C ARG A 144 8.32 12.10 6.32
N ALA A 145 9.10 11.09 5.94
CA ALA A 145 9.98 11.15 4.76
C ALA A 145 9.20 11.30 3.44
N TYR A 146 8.04 10.66 3.34
CA TYR A 146 7.14 10.78 2.17
C TYR A 146 6.46 12.15 2.10
N GLY A 147 6.20 12.79 3.24
CA GLY A 147 5.67 14.16 3.31
C GLY A 147 4.16 14.32 3.15
N ALA A 148 3.40 13.28 2.76
CA ALA A 148 1.95 13.33 2.59
C ALA A 148 1.20 12.15 3.25
N GLU A 149 -0.11 12.30 3.49
CA GLU A 149 -0.93 11.29 4.18
C GLU A 149 -0.87 9.94 3.47
N ARG A 150 -0.72 8.85 4.22
CA ARG A 150 -0.71 7.47 3.71
C ARG A 150 -1.81 6.64 4.33
N ARG A 151 -2.49 5.87 3.49
CA ARG A 151 -3.48 4.89 3.91
C ARG A 151 -2.81 3.52 4.08
N VAL A 152 -2.95 2.94 5.26
CA VAL A 152 -2.57 1.55 5.52
C VAL A 152 -3.68 0.65 4.96
N ASN A 153 -3.34 -0.19 3.99
CA ASN A 153 -4.22 -1.24 3.51
C ASN A 153 -4.25 -2.43 4.49
N SER A 154 -3.09 -2.76 5.06
CA SER A 154 -2.92 -3.85 6.03
C SER A 154 -1.67 -3.62 6.88
N ALA A 155 -1.71 -3.96 8.17
CA ALA A 155 -0.55 -3.96 9.06
C ALA A 155 -0.53 -5.26 9.87
N TYR A 156 -1.05 -5.34 11.08
CA TYR A 156 -1.15 -6.63 11.75
C TYR A 156 -2.11 -7.58 10.99
N ARG A 157 -1.74 -8.86 10.86
CA ARG A 157 -2.65 -9.94 10.43
C ARG A 157 -2.55 -11.07 11.44
N ASP A 158 -3.67 -11.46 12.03
CA ASP A 158 -3.71 -12.68 12.83
C ASP A 158 -3.44 -13.93 11.95
N PRO A 159 -3.13 -15.09 12.56
CA PRO A 159 -2.81 -16.30 11.80
C PRO A 159 -3.90 -16.76 10.82
N ALA A 160 -5.18 -16.63 11.18
CA ALA A 160 -6.28 -17.03 10.31
C ALA A 160 -6.40 -16.08 9.12
N ARG A 161 -6.43 -14.76 9.37
CA ARG A 161 -6.47 -13.73 8.34
C ARG A 161 -5.28 -13.81 7.39
N ASN A 162 -4.07 -14.06 7.92
CA ASN A 162 -2.89 -14.20 7.08
C ASN A 162 -3.01 -15.41 6.14
N ARG A 163 -3.50 -16.55 6.63
CA ARG A 163 -3.77 -17.73 5.78
C ARG A 163 -4.84 -17.43 4.73
N ASP A 164 -5.94 -16.80 5.12
CA ASP A 164 -7.06 -16.51 4.21
C ASP A 164 -6.66 -15.49 3.12
N ALA A 165 -5.71 -14.61 3.41
CA ALA A 165 -5.09 -13.70 2.44
C ALA A 165 -4.02 -14.37 1.55
N GLY A 166 -3.77 -15.69 1.71
CA GLY A 166 -2.69 -16.39 0.99
C GLY A 166 -1.28 -15.97 1.45
N GLY A 167 -1.16 -15.39 2.64
CA GLY A 167 0.10 -14.91 3.18
C GLY A 167 1.06 -16.04 3.55
N ALA A 168 2.36 -15.78 3.39
CA ALA A 168 3.40 -16.75 3.73
C ALA A 168 3.37 -17.10 5.24
N PRO A 169 3.73 -18.35 5.64
CA PRO A 169 3.80 -18.75 7.05
C PRO A 169 4.76 -17.94 7.92
N ARG A 170 5.72 -17.25 7.29
CA ARG A 170 6.69 -16.36 7.95
C ARG A 170 6.47 -14.88 7.61
N SER A 171 5.26 -14.51 7.15
CA SER A 171 4.92 -13.12 6.84
C SER A 171 5.17 -12.21 8.03
N ARG A 172 5.70 -11.01 7.78
CA ARG A 172 5.98 -10.01 8.80
C ARG A 172 4.73 -9.34 9.38
N HIS A 173 3.60 -9.40 8.67
CA HIS A 173 2.31 -8.98 9.20
C HIS A 173 1.86 -9.82 10.41
N LEU A 174 2.25 -11.10 10.48
CA LEU A 174 2.00 -11.96 11.65
C LEU A 174 2.72 -11.48 12.91
N PHE A 175 3.75 -10.65 12.76
CA PHE A 175 4.64 -10.20 13.85
C PHE A 175 4.50 -8.70 14.13
N GLY A 176 3.51 -8.04 13.51
CA GLY A 176 3.23 -6.64 13.79
C GLY A 176 4.35 -5.68 13.42
N ASP A 177 5.19 -6.02 12.44
CA ASP A 177 6.31 -5.17 11.99
C ASP A 177 6.37 -4.95 10.49
N ALA A 178 5.25 -5.17 9.79
CA ALA A 178 5.07 -4.84 8.39
C ALA A 178 3.81 -4.02 8.15
N ALA A 179 3.83 -3.22 7.09
CA ALA A 179 2.68 -2.48 6.61
C ALA A 179 2.63 -2.48 5.08
N ASP A 180 1.41 -2.66 4.56
CA ASP A 180 1.06 -2.48 3.15
C ASP A 180 0.42 -1.09 3.02
N LEU A 181 1.11 -0.16 2.38
CA LEU A 181 0.66 1.22 2.16
C LEU A 181 0.05 1.38 0.78
N ARG A 182 -1.16 1.94 0.70
CA ARG A 182 -1.85 2.16 -0.57
C ARG A 182 -1.04 3.06 -1.50
N ASN A 183 -0.99 2.67 -2.78
CA ASN A 183 -0.64 3.57 -3.87
C ASN A 183 -1.92 4.29 -4.35
N GLU A 184 -2.07 5.56 -3.99
CA GLU A 184 -3.28 6.33 -4.28
C GLU A 184 -3.41 6.61 -5.79
N ALA A 185 -2.30 6.85 -6.50
CA ALA A 185 -2.31 7.02 -7.94
C ALA A 185 -2.77 5.74 -8.66
N ALA A 186 -2.33 4.57 -8.22
CA ALA A 186 -2.82 3.30 -8.77
C ALA A 186 -4.33 3.11 -8.48
N PHE A 187 -4.75 3.37 -7.25
CA PHE A 187 -6.16 3.29 -6.85
C PHE A 187 -7.04 4.24 -7.67
N ALA A 188 -6.62 5.49 -7.83
CA ALA A 188 -7.32 6.50 -8.62
C ALA A 188 -7.39 6.11 -10.10
N ALA A 189 -6.29 5.66 -10.70
CA ALA A 189 -6.25 5.22 -12.08
C ALA A 189 -7.16 4.02 -12.35
N LYS A 190 -7.10 2.99 -11.49
CA LYS A 190 -7.97 1.81 -11.58
C LYS A 190 -9.46 2.16 -11.44
N THR A 191 -9.78 3.15 -10.61
CA THR A 191 -11.16 3.63 -10.43
C THR A 191 -11.64 4.45 -11.63
N ALA A 192 -10.80 5.34 -12.17
CA ALA A 192 -11.19 6.26 -13.23
C ALA A 192 -11.30 5.58 -14.62
N ALA A 193 -10.42 4.60 -14.91
CA ALA A 193 -10.35 3.96 -16.22
C ALA A 193 -9.99 2.47 -16.11
N PRO A 194 -10.88 1.63 -15.55
CA PRO A 194 -10.58 0.23 -15.22
C PRO A 194 -10.15 -0.62 -16.43
N GLU A 195 -10.75 -0.42 -17.59
CA GLU A 195 -10.39 -1.16 -18.81
C GLU A 195 -9.02 -0.74 -19.35
N ALA A 196 -8.72 0.56 -19.39
CA ALA A 196 -7.42 1.06 -19.82
C ALA A 196 -6.31 0.59 -18.87
N TRP A 197 -6.57 0.70 -17.56
CA TRP A 197 -5.71 0.13 -16.52
C TRP A 197 -5.46 -1.36 -16.76
N ALA A 198 -6.50 -2.17 -16.94
CA ALA A 198 -6.35 -3.62 -17.10
C ALA A 198 -5.49 -4.00 -18.32
N ARG A 199 -5.67 -3.32 -19.47
CA ARG A 199 -4.86 -3.56 -20.67
C ARG A 199 -3.40 -3.17 -20.46
N GLU A 200 -3.14 -1.96 -19.98
CA GLU A 200 -1.79 -1.45 -19.76
C GLU A 200 -1.06 -2.25 -18.67
N TRP A 201 -1.81 -2.66 -17.64
CA TRP A 201 -1.32 -3.48 -16.57
C TRP A 201 -0.90 -4.88 -17.03
N ALA A 202 -1.66 -5.51 -17.92
CA ALA A 202 -1.28 -6.79 -18.50
C ALA A 202 0.05 -6.70 -19.28
N LEU A 203 0.24 -5.62 -20.04
CA LEU A 203 1.50 -5.35 -20.73
C LEU A 203 2.65 -5.10 -19.75
N PHE A 204 2.39 -4.32 -18.70
CA PHE A 204 3.38 -4.05 -17.65
C PHE A 204 3.84 -5.36 -16.97
N LEU A 205 2.91 -6.23 -16.56
CA LEU A 205 3.24 -7.50 -15.94
C LEU A 205 3.98 -8.49 -16.86
N SER A 206 3.85 -8.34 -18.18
CA SER A 206 4.59 -9.13 -19.17
C SER A 206 6.00 -8.61 -19.44
N SER A 207 6.34 -7.43 -18.91
CA SER A 207 7.70 -6.88 -19.02
C SER A 207 8.65 -7.59 -18.07
N GLY A 208 9.96 -7.46 -18.31
CA GLY A 208 11.00 -8.11 -17.51
C GLY A 208 11.10 -7.54 -16.10
N ASP A 209 12.10 -6.69 -15.85
CA ASP A 209 12.22 -6.04 -14.55
C ASP A 209 11.15 -4.94 -14.40
N LEU A 210 10.20 -5.18 -13.51
CA LEU A 210 9.06 -4.27 -13.28
C LEU A 210 9.49 -2.96 -12.61
N GLU A 211 10.58 -2.96 -11.84
CA GLU A 211 11.07 -1.73 -11.20
C GLU A 211 11.76 -0.83 -12.23
N ASP A 212 12.61 -1.39 -13.09
CA ASP A 212 13.20 -0.66 -14.21
C ASP A 212 12.12 -0.10 -15.13
N ARG A 213 11.10 -0.91 -15.43
CA ARG A 213 9.97 -0.43 -16.24
C ARG A 213 9.22 0.71 -15.55
N CYS A 214 9.08 0.68 -14.23
CA CYS A 214 8.46 1.77 -13.50
C CYS A 214 9.29 3.05 -13.51
N LEU A 215 10.61 2.96 -13.45
CA LEU A 215 11.50 4.10 -13.62
C LEU A 215 11.28 4.75 -14.99
N GLU A 216 11.32 3.96 -16.07
CA GLU A 216 11.07 4.45 -17.43
C GLU A 216 9.70 5.13 -17.59
N LEU A 217 8.65 4.54 -16.99
CA LEU A 217 7.29 5.09 -17.07
C LEU A 217 7.14 6.37 -16.24
N ALA A 218 7.79 6.46 -15.08
CA ALA A 218 7.74 7.64 -14.23
C ALA A 218 8.33 8.88 -14.93
N GLU A 219 9.35 8.70 -15.76
CA GLU A 219 9.99 9.79 -16.51
C GLU A 219 9.13 10.30 -17.68
N LYS A 220 8.32 9.43 -18.30
CA LYS A 220 7.52 9.78 -19.50
C LYS A 220 6.26 10.59 -19.22
N GLY A 221 5.71 10.56 -18.01
CA GLY A 221 4.60 11.41 -17.56
C GLY A 221 3.20 11.18 -18.17
N ASP A 222 3.09 10.67 -19.40
CA ASP A 222 1.84 10.66 -20.18
C ASP A 222 1.04 9.34 -20.13
N HIS A 223 1.43 8.40 -19.27
CA HIS A 223 0.79 7.07 -19.18
C HIS A 223 -0.02 6.92 -17.89
N VAL A 224 -1.10 6.12 -17.90
CA VAL A 224 -1.94 5.92 -16.70
C VAL A 224 -1.12 5.30 -15.56
N LEU A 225 -0.14 4.46 -15.91
CA LEU A 225 0.80 3.86 -14.96
C LEU A 225 1.93 4.80 -14.53
N SER A 226 2.24 5.89 -15.25
CA SER A 226 3.36 6.79 -14.92
C SER A 226 3.21 7.37 -13.51
N LYS A 227 2.00 7.82 -13.15
CA LYS A 227 1.71 8.37 -11.82
C LYS A 227 1.79 7.30 -10.74
N ALA A 228 1.28 6.09 -11.03
CA ALA A 228 1.34 4.95 -10.10
C ALA A 228 2.79 4.54 -9.83
N CYS A 229 3.63 4.44 -10.86
CA CYS A 229 5.06 4.15 -10.72
C CYS A 229 5.79 5.26 -9.96
N ALA A 230 5.57 6.54 -10.32
CA ALA A 230 6.21 7.66 -9.65
C ALA A 230 5.82 7.76 -8.15
N GLU A 231 4.57 7.44 -7.80
CA GLU A 231 4.16 7.35 -6.41
C GLU A 231 4.82 6.18 -5.68
N TRP A 232 4.83 4.98 -6.29
CA TRP A 232 5.45 3.80 -5.71
C TRP A 232 6.95 4.01 -5.45
N LEU A 233 7.69 4.59 -6.40
CA LEU A 233 9.12 4.90 -6.25
C LEU A 233 9.37 5.89 -5.11
N ARG A 234 8.55 6.93 -4.95
CA ARG A 234 8.65 7.86 -3.81
C ARG A 234 8.34 7.20 -2.47
N MET A 235 7.37 6.26 -2.45
CA MET A 235 7.08 5.48 -1.26
C MET A 235 8.24 4.54 -0.90
N LYS A 236 8.86 3.89 -1.90
CA LYS A 236 10.05 3.05 -1.74
C LYS A 236 11.21 3.87 -1.15
N GLU A 237 11.54 5.02 -1.75
CA GLU A 237 12.60 5.90 -1.26
C GLU A 237 12.32 6.37 0.19
N ALA A 238 11.07 6.69 0.53
CA ALA A 238 10.68 7.05 1.88
C ALA A 238 10.84 5.88 2.87
N ALA A 239 10.51 4.66 2.46
CA ALA A 239 10.69 3.45 3.27
C ALA A 239 12.18 3.15 3.51
N GLU A 240 13.03 3.30 2.49
CA GLU A 240 14.48 3.16 2.62
C GLU A 240 15.05 4.18 3.61
N LYS A 241 14.66 5.45 3.50
CA LYS A 241 15.04 6.51 4.46
C LYS A 241 14.55 6.23 5.87
N ALA A 242 13.41 5.56 6.00
CA ALA A 242 12.83 5.12 7.27
C ALA A 242 13.41 3.78 7.77
N GLY A 243 14.49 3.30 7.18
CA GLY A 243 15.17 2.08 7.61
C GLY A 243 14.30 0.84 7.46
N ALA A 244 13.45 0.74 6.44
CA ALA A 244 12.84 -0.54 6.11
C ALA A 244 13.96 -1.58 5.86
N ASP A 245 13.81 -2.76 6.45
CA ASP A 245 14.78 -3.85 6.30
C ASP A 245 14.49 -4.70 5.06
N TYR A 246 13.23 -4.66 4.62
CA TYR A 246 12.77 -5.27 3.40
C TYR A 246 11.65 -4.43 2.80
N ILE A 247 11.71 -4.23 1.49
CA ILE A 247 10.66 -3.64 0.66
C ILE A 247 10.33 -4.68 -0.40
N GLU A 248 9.04 -4.98 -0.54
CA GLU A 248 8.58 -5.98 -1.49
C GLU A 248 8.77 -5.49 -2.93
N PRO A 249 9.45 -6.23 -3.82
CA PRO A 249 9.53 -5.91 -5.24
C PRO A 249 8.15 -5.98 -5.92
N LEU A 250 8.00 -5.24 -7.01
CA LEU A 250 6.74 -5.09 -7.75
C LEU A 250 6.17 -6.39 -8.36
N ASN A 251 6.94 -7.47 -8.42
CA ASN A 251 6.49 -8.75 -8.95
C ASN A 251 5.81 -9.66 -7.91
N LEU A 252 5.75 -9.22 -6.64
CA LEU A 252 5.09 -9.93 -5.55
C LEU A 252 3.70 -9.30 -5.24
N PRO A 253 2.86 -9.90 -4.38
CA PRO A 253 1.45 -9.54 -4.19
C PRO A 253 1.08 -8.04 -4.15
N CYS A 254 1.86 -7.16 -3.53
CA CYS A 254 1.49 -5.73 -3.48
C CYS A 254 1.46 -5.06 -4.87
N LYS A 255 2.36 -5.47 -5.77
CA LYS A 255 2.49 -4.91 -7.12
C LYS A 255 2.48 -3.37 -7.08
N LEU A 256 1.79 -2.72 -8.03
CA LEU A 256 1.56 -1.28 -7.98
C LEU A 256 0.39 -0.85 -7.07
N ASP A 257 -0.39 -1.78 -6.53
CA ASP A 257 -1.53 -1.43 -5.68
C ASP A 257 -1.09 -0.96 -4.28
N CYS A 258 0.08 -1.40 -3.82
CA CYS A 258 0.69 -0.96 -2.56
C CYS A 258 2.22 -1.00 -2.54
N LEU A 259 2.80 -0.37 -1.52
CA LEU A 259 4.16 -0.62 -1.06
C LEU A 259 4.09 -1.46 0.21
N HIS A 260 4.67 -2.66 0.20
CA HIS A 260 4.93 -3.40 1.42
C HIS A 260 6.33 -3.08 1.94
N ALA A 261 6.40 -2.75 3.22
CA ALA A 261 7.65 -2.55 3.94
C ALA A 261 7.60 -3.23 5.30
N ASP A 262 8.73 -3.81 5.73
CA ASP A 262 8.89 -4.34 7.08
C ASP A 262 10.19 -3.88 7.75
N TRP A 263 10.15 -3.86 9.07
CA TRP A 263 11.22 -3.39 9.96
C TRP A 263 11.68 -4.49 10.92
N ARG A 264 11.82 -5.71 10.39
CA ARG A 264 12.08 -6.94 11.16
C ARG A 264 13.31 -6.87 12.06
N ALA A 265 14.36 -6.16 11.65
CA ALA A 265 15.64 -6.05 12.34
C ALA A 265 15.75 -4.78 13.21
N ARG A 266 14.68 -3.98 13.29
CA ARG A 266 14.68 -2.77 14.12
C ARG A 266 14.43 -3.09 15.59
N PRO A 267 15.03 -2.30 16.51
CA PRO A 267 14.83 -2.45 17.94
C PRO A 267 13.35 -2.29 18.33
N GLY A 268 13.04 -2.83 19.51
CA GLY A 268 11.72 -2.72 20.10
C GLY A 268 10.90 -4.00 19.93
N GLY A 269 10.13 -4.30 20.96
CA GLY A 269 9.44 -5.57 21.13
C GLY A 269 7.93 -5.41 21.08
N TYR A 270 7.29 -6.41 21.65
CA TYR A 270 5.90 -6.35 22.06
C TYR A 270 5.83 -5.74 23.48
N ARG A 271 4.66 -5.23 23.87
CA ARG A 271 4.42 -4.69 25.22
C ARG A 271 2.95 -4.67 25.53
#